data_AF-A0A512NNR7-F1
#
_entry.id   AF-A0A512NNR7-F1
#
_cell.length_a   1.000
_cell.length_b   1.000
_cell.length_c   1.000
_cell.angle_alpha   90.00
_cell.angle_beta   90.00
_cell.angle_gamma   90.00
#
_symmetry.space_group_name_H-M   'P 1'
#
loop_
_entity.id
_entity.type
_entity.pdbx_description
1 polymer ?
#
loop_
_entity_poly.entity_id
_entity_poly.type
_entity_poly.pdbx_seq_one_letter_code
_entity_poly.pdbx_strand_id
1 'polypeptide(L)'
;MTQRDDDYSVKKSDAEWKKELDPLQHHVLRDHGTERPFTSPLNNEKRAGTFRCAGCGEPLFESSTKYESGSGWPSFWAPMQGAVAPRPTAAIS
;
A
#
# COMPACT_ATOMS: atom_id res chain seq x y z
N MET A 1 -9.87 -23.32 0.35
CA MET A 1 -9.15 -22.25 1.07
C MET A 1 -7.67 -22.52 0.89
N THR A 2 -7.11 -22.16 -0.26
CA THR A 2 -5.68 -22.39 -0.52
C THR A 2 -5.02 -21.02 -0.58
N GLN A 3 -4.86 -20.42 0.60
CA GLN A 3 -4.07 -19.21 0.76
C GLN A 3 -2.62 -19.63 0.51
N ARG A 4 -2.03 -19.20 -0.60
CA ARG A 4 -0.57 -19.26 -0.74
C ARG A 4 -0.01 -18.17 0.17
N ASP A 5 0.41 -18.59 1.37
CA ASP A 5 1.38 -17.91 2.21
C ASP A 5 2.73 -17.81 1.45
N ASP A 6 2.75 -17.10 0.32
CA ASP A 6 3.98 -16.75 -0.39
C ASP A 6 4.76 -15.77 0.50
N ASP A 7 5.65 -16.34 1.33
CA ASP A 7 6.81 -15.78 2.05
C ASP A 7 6.85 -14.27 2.41
N TYR A 8 5.76 -13.71 2.90
CA TYR A 8 5.83 -12.36 3.48
C TYR A 8 6.59 -12.40 4.81
N SER A 9 7.58 -11.52 4.96
CA SER A 9 8.42 -11.40 6.15
C SER A 9 7.64 -10.98 7.41
N VAL A 10 6.49 -10.33 7.25
CA VAL A 10 5.62 -9.89 8.35
C VAL A 10 4.34 -10.71 8.37
N LYS A 11 4.17 -11.51 9.44
CA LYS A 11 2.97 -12.32 9.70
C LYS A 11 2.36 -11.91 11.03
N LYS A 12 1.14 -11.39 10.99
CA LYS A 12 0.35 -11.01 12.17
C LYS A 12 -1.11 -11.43 11.95
N SER A 13 -1.78 -11.76 13.05
CA SER A 13 -3.22 -12.01 13.07
C SER A 13 -4.01 -10.73 12.75
N ASP A 14 -5.26 -10.90 12.34
CA ASP A 14 -6.18 -9.78 12.11
C ASP A 14 -6.36 -8.91 13.37
N ALA A 15 -6.41 -9.54 14.54
CA ALA A 15 -6.52 -8.83 15.82
C ALA A 15 -5.28 -7.99 16.16
N GLU A 16 -4.09 -8.46 15.79
CA GLU A 16 -2.86 -7.67 15.92
C GLU A 16 -2.85 -6.49 14.94
N TRP A 17 -3.25 -6.71 13.68
CA TRP A 17 -3.37 -5.62 12.71
C TRP A 17 -4.36 -4.54 13.13
N LYS A 18 -5.53 -4.92 13.65
CA LYS A 18 -6.54 -3.97 14.17
C LYS A 18 -6.08 -3.17 15.39
N LYS A 19 -5.04 -3.63 16.10
CA LYS A 19 -4.44 -2.88 17.22
C LYS A 19 -3.40 -1.87 16.74
N GLU A 20 -2.70 -2.18 15.64
CA GLU A 20 -1.60 -1.34 15.12
C GLU A 20 -2.05 -0.30 14.10
N LEU A 21 -3.03 -0.65 13.28
CA LEU A 21 -3.54 0.18 12.20
C LEU A 21 -4.80 0.91 12.65
N ASP A 22 -4.95 2.17 12.22
CA ASP A 22 -6.25 2.83 12.34
C ASP A 22 -7.32 2.12 11.46
N PRO A 23 -8.61 2.35 11.72
CA PRO A 23 -9.67 1.64 10.99
C PRO A 23 -9.63 1.81 9.47
N LEU A 24 -9.23 2.98 8.96
CA LEU A 24 -9.14 3.23 7.53
C LEU A 24 -7.91 2.52 6.94
N GLN A 25 -6.77 2.57 7.62
CA GLN A 25 -5.57 1.83 7.22
C GLN A 25 -5.82 0.33 7.18
N HIS A 26 -6.48 -0.24 8.20
CA HIS A 26 -6.84 -1.66 8.21
C HIS A 26 -7.76 -1.99 7.02
N HIS A 27 -8.81 -1.21 6.81
CA HIS A 27 -9.74 -1.39 5.69
C HIS A 27 -9.03 -1.36 4.32
N VAL A 28 -8.13 -0.40 4.09
CA VAL A 28 -7.40 -0.29 2.83
C VAL A 28 -6.36 -1.42 2.66
N LEU A 29 -5.53 -1.66 3.69
CA LEU A 29 -4.39 -2.57 3.59
C LEU A 29 -4.76 -4.05 3.70
N ARG A 30 -5.83 -4.37 4.43
CA ARG A 30 -6.21 -5.76 4.77
C ARG A 30 -7.50 -6.19 4.09
N ASP A 31 -8.48 -5.31 3.98
CA ASP A 31 -9.79 -5.62 3.38
C ASP A 31 -9.89 -5.22 1.90
N HIS A 32 -8.78 -4.79 1.28
CA HIS A 32 -8.73 -4.29 -0.10
C HIS A 32 -9.67 -3.11 -0.38
N GLY A 33 -9.95 -2.32 0.66
CA GLY A 33 -10.71 -1.08 0.54
C GLY A 33 -9.98 0.00 -0.25
N THR A 34 -10.68 1.09 -0.54
CA THR A 34 -10.10 2.29 -1.18
C THR A 34 -10.57 3.50 -0.39
N GLU A 35 -9.63 4.33 0.07
CA GLU A 35 -9.98 5.60 0.70
C GLU A 35 -10.69 6.54 -0.30
N ARG A 36 -11.47 7.50 0.19
CA ARG A 36 -12.13 8.46 -0.70
C ARG A 36 -11.09 9.32 -1.44
N PRO A 37 -11.35 9.74 -2.69
CA PRO A 37 -10.44 10.64 -3.38
C PRO A 37 -10.29 11.96 -2.60
N PHE A 38 -9.10 12.54 -2.69
CA PHE A 38 -8.72 13.83 -2.09
C PHE A 38 -8.68 13.85 -0.56
N THR A 39 -8.79 12.71 0.14
CA THR A 39 -8.76 12.69 1.61
C THR A 39 -7.38 12.43 2.22
N SER A 40 -6.46 11.81 1.47
CA SER A 40 -5.15 11.45 2.01
C SER A 40 -4.26 12.68 2.22
N PRO A 41 -3.60 12.84 3.37
CA PRO A 41 -2.57 13.86 3.55
C PRO A 41 -1.38 13.64 2.59
N LEU A 42 -1.16 12.40 2.14
CA LEU A 42 -0.09 12.05 1.21
C LEU A 42 -0.32 12.61 -0.21
N ASN A 43 -1.53 13.06 -0.53
CA ASN A 43 -1.82 13.73 -1.81
C ASN A 43 -0.93 14.96 -2.00
N ASN A 44 -0.80 15.78 -0.97
CA ASN A 44 -0.04 17.04 -1.02
C ASN A 44 1.39 16.92 -0.46
N GLU A 45 1.85 15.71 -0.13
CA GLU A 45 3.22 15.51 0.35
C GLU A 45 4.23 15.76 -0.79
N LYS A 46 5.25 16.56 -0.46
CA LYS A 46 6.27 17.07 -1.41
C LYS A 46 7.69 17.04 -0.84
N ARG A 47 7.86 16.70 0.44
CA ARG A 47 9.19 16.59 1.05
C ARG A 47 9.98 15.48 0.36
N ALA A 48 11.28 15.70 0.21
CA ALA A 48 12.19 14.66 -0.23
C ALA A 48 12.22 13.51 0.79
N GLY A 49 12.12 12.28 0.30
CA GLY A 49 12.07 11.07 1.12
C GLY A 49 11.48 9.86 0.41
N THR A 50 11.07 8.88 1.21
CA THR A 50 10.55 7.58 0.77
C THR A 50 9.17 7.33 1.35
N PHE A 51 8.25 6.86 0.53
CA PHE A 51 6.95 6.35 0.96
C PHE A 51 7.12 4.88 1.33
N ARG A 52 6.75 4.53 2.56
CA ARG A 52 6.90 3.18 3.12
C ARG A 52 5.55 2.52 3.29
N CYS A 53 5.51 1.19 3.19
CA CYS A 53 4.33 0.41 3.52
C CYS A 53 3.92 0.67 4.98
N ALA A 54 2.69 1.15 5.20
CA ALA A 54 2.20 1.40 6.55
C ALA A 54 2.01 0.11 7.38
N GLY A 55 1.97 -1.07 6.74
CA GLY A 55 1.90 -2.36 7.44
C GLY A 55 3.26 -2.92 7.86
N CYS A 56 4.24 -2.97 6.95
CA CYS A 56 5.53 -3.64 7.20
C CYS A 56 6.76 -2.71 7.23
N GLY A 57 6.62 -1.44 6.86
CA GLY A 57 7.73 -0.46 6.85
C GLY A 57 8.65 -0.53 5.62
N GLU A 58 8.45 -1.50 4.72
CA GLU A 58 9.23 -1.66 3.49
C GLU A 58 9.13 -0.39 2.62
N PRO A 59 10.25 0.11 2.08
CA PRO A 59 10.24 1.26 1.17
C PRO A 59 9.61 0.89 -0.18
N LEU A 60 8.63 1.67 -0.63
CA LEU A 60 7.83 1.37 -1.83
C LEU A 60 8.11 2.33 -2.98
N PHE A 61 8.13 3.64 -2.70
CA PHE A 61 8.26 4.69 -3.71
C PHE A 61 9.18 5.81 -3.24
N GLU A 62 9.95 6.39 -4.17
CA GLU A 62 10.68 7.63 -3.90
C GLU A 62 9.81 8.85 -4.18
N SER A 63 9.96 9.90 -3.38
CA SER A 63 9.36 11.22 -3.61
C SER A 63 9.68 11.80 -5.00
N SER A 64 10.84 11.49 -5.56
CA SER A 64 11.27 11.86 -6.93
C SER A 64 10.37 11.28 -8.02
N THR A 65 9.68 10.17 -7.73
CA THR A 65 8.78 9.49 -8.67
C THR A 65 7.32 9.94 -8.53
N LYS A 66 7.01 10.77 -7.52
CA LYS A 66 5.66 11.27 -7.28
C LYS A 66 5.30 12.38 -8.27
N TYR A 67 4.08 12.35 -8.79
CA TYR A 67 3.55 13.40 -9.66
C TYR A 67 2.08 13.72 -9.33
N GLU A 68 1.61 14.87 -9.78
CA GLU A 68 0.21 15.29 -9.59
C GLU A 68 -0.64 14.85 -10.78
N SER A 69 -1.37 13.75 -10.60
CA SER A 69 -2.24 13.20 -11.65
C SER A 69 -3.62 13.86 -11.71
N GLY A 70 -4.04 14.54 -10.64
CA GLY A 70 -5.41 15.04 -10.47
C GLY A 70 -6.44 13.94 -10.13
N SER A 71 -6.01 12.70 -9.88
CA SER A 71 -6.91 11.56 -9.60
C SER A 71 -7.58 11.62 -8.22
N GLY A 72 -6.94 12.30 -7.27
CA GLY A 72 -7.33 12.31 -5.85
C GLY A 72 -6.56 11.32 -4.97
N TRP A 73 -5.61 10.58 -5.52
CA TRP A 73 -4.69 9.71 -4.76
C TRP A 73 -3.22 9.96 -5.11
N PRO A 74 -2.28 9.65 -4.20
CA PRO A 74 -0.85 9.78 -4.48
C PRO A 74 -0.48 8.93 -5.68
N SER A 75 0.15 9.54 -6.68
CA SER A 75 0.48 8.90 -7.95
C SER A 75 1.98 8.91 -8.16
N PHE A 76 2.52 7.76 -8.60
CA PHE A 76 3.95 7.54 -8.81
C PHE A 76 4.16 6.89 -10.17
N TRP A 77 5.19 7.31 -10.93
CA TRP A 77 5.47 6.74 -12.24
C TRP A 77 6.37 5.49 -12.20
N ALA A 78 7.07 5.23 -11.09
CA ALA A 78 7.80 3.98 -10.87
C ALA A 78 7.87 3.60 -9.39
N PRO A 79 7.76 2.30 -9.06
CA PRO A 79 8.09 1.79 -7.73
C PRO A 79 9.60 1.62 -7.56
N MET A 80 10.04 1.45 -6.32
CA MET A 80 11.36 0.90 -6.03
C MET A 80 11.46 -0.55 -6.53
N GLN A 81 12.65 -0.94 -6.97
CA GLN A 81 12.87 -2.25 -7.58
C GLN A 81 12.52 -3.38 -6.61
N GLY A 82 11.61 -4.27 -7.02
CA GLY A 82 11.17 -5.41 -6.22
C GLY A 82 10.19 -5.07 -5.08
N ALA A 83 9.86 -3.80 -4.86
CA ALA A 83 9.03 -3.39 -3.73
C ALA A 83 7.51 -3.62 -3.94
N VAL A 84 7.06 -3.74 -5.20
CA VAL A 84 5.65 -3.95 -5.56
C VAL A 84 5.53 -5.18 -6.43
N ALA A 85 4.66 -6.11 -6.03
CA ALA A 85 4.33 -7.30 -6.79
C ALA A 85 2.87 -7.23 -7.29
N PRO A 86 2.59 -7.62 -8.55
CA PRO A 86 1.22 -7.74 -9.02
C PRO A 86 0.53 -8.89 -8.28
N ARG A 87 -0.74 -8.71 -7.92
CA ARG A 87 -1.56 -9.82 -7.45
C ARG A 87 -1.83 -10.74 -8.64
N PRO A 88 -1.43 -12.02 -8.60
CA PRO A 88 -1.84 -12.95 -9.64
C PRO A 88 -3.37 -13.04 -9.63
N THR A 89 -3.99 -12.66 -10.75
CA THR A 89 -5.41 -12.96 -10.96
C THR A 89 -5.56 -14.47 -11.12
N ALA A 90 -6.63 -15.05 -10.59
CA ALA A 90 -6.94 -16.45 -10.87
C ALA A 90 -7.05 -16.61 -12.39
N ALA A 91 -6.22 -17.47 -12.98
CA ALA A 91 -6.40 -17.86 -14.36
C ALA A 91 -7.78 -18.50 -14.46
N ILE A 92 -8.67 -17.86 -15.22
CA ILE A 92 -9.88 -18.51 -15.70
C ILE A 92 -9.43 -19.63 -16.63
N SER A 93 -9.49 -20.87 -16.14
CA SER A 93 -9.41 -22.08 -16.96
C SER A 93 -10.67 -22.25 -17.79
#